data_AF-A0AAV8ZNS8-F1
#
_entry.id   AF-A0AAV8ZNS8-F1
#
_cell.length_a   1.000
_cell.length_b   1.000
_cell.length_c   1.000
_cell.angle_alpha   90.00
_cell.angle_beta   90.00
_cell.angle_gamma   90.00
#
_symmetry.space_group_name_H-M   'P 1'
#
loop_
_entity.id
_entity.type
_entity.pdbx_description
1 polymer ?
#
loop_
_entity_poly.entity_id
_entity_poly.type
_entity_poly.pdbx_seq_one_letter_code
_entity_poly.pdbx_strand_id
1 'polypeptide(L)'
;MTLDLLIGRLKSTETLSLEKSEQKKVAKQTKKLKKNIQDGKISVKEKNKSKKINKDQSRGLLYIGHIPHGFYEDEMKNYFKQFGAVTNVKVCRSRKSGNSKGYGYVEFSHPDVAKIAAETMNNYIMFKKRITGKNYRRCFYRYF
;
A
#
# COMPACT_ATOMS: atom_id res chain seq x y z
N MET A 1 -32.41 45.25 8.51
CA MET A 1 -31.97 43.98 7.88
C MET A 1 -30.70 44.20 7.07
N THR A 2 -29.59 44.61 7.70
CA THR A 2 -28.41 45.05 6.91
C THR A 2 -27.04 44.80 7.56
N LEU A 3 -26.96 44.14 8.71
CA LEU A 3 -25.66 43.76 9.32
C LEU A 3 -25.33 42.27 9.19
N ASP A 4 -26.33 41.39 9.11
CA ASP A 4 -26.10 39.94 8.97
C ASP A 4 -25.61 39.51 7.56
N LEU A 5 -25.92 40.30 6.52
CA LEU A 5 -25.46 40.04 5.14
C LEU A 5 -24.00 40.46 4.92
N LEU A 6 -23.45 41.38 5.72
CA LEU A 6 -22.10 41.91 5.54
C LEU A 6 -21.04 41.00 6.20
N ILE A 7 -21.37 40.40 7.35
CA ILE A 7 -20.48 39.51 8.11
C ILE A 7 -20.25 38.18 7.37
N GLY A 8 -21.26 37.67 6.66
CA GLY A 8 -21.11 36.49 5.80
C GLY A 8 -20.19 36.73 4.58
N ARG A 9 -20.15 37.98 4.09
CA ARG A 9 -19.34 38.37 2.94
C ARG A 9 -17.83 38.44 3.28
N LEU A 10 -17.48 38.83 4.50
CA LEU A 10 -16.07 38.92 4.95
C LEU A 10 -15.45 37.57 5.36
N LYS A 11 -16.22 36.64 5.95
CA LYS A 11 -15.71 35.29 6.27
C LYS A 11 -15.49 34.40 5.04
N SER A 12 -16.07 34.77 3.90
CA SER A 12 -15.93 34.03 2.63
C SER A 12 -14.68 34.40 1.83
N THR A 13 -14.08 35.56 2.08
CA THR A 13 -12.94 36.08 1.29
C THR A 13 -11.57 35.62 1.80
N GLU A 14 -11.43 35.31 3.10
CA GLU A 14 -10.18 34.78 3.68
C GLU A 14 -10.00 33.28 3.43
N THR A 15 -11.08 32.52 3.27
CA THR A 15 -11.02 31.07 2.97
C THR A 15 -10.79 30.79 1.48
N LEU A 16 -11.12 31.72 0.59
CA LEU A 16 -10.97 31.55 -0.87
C LEU A 16 -9.53 31.71 -1.40
N SER A 17 -8.62 32.25 -0.60
CA SER A 17 -7.26 32.60 -1.02
C SER A 17 -6.20 31.58 -0.61
N LEU A 18 -6.46 30.73 0.39
CA LEU A 18 -5.54 29.66 0.80
C LEU A 18 -5.71 28.34 0.01
N GLU A 19 -6.86 28.10 -0.62
CA GLU A 19 -7.11 26.87 -1.41
C GLU A 19 -6.53 26.92 -2.85
N LYS A 20 -6.17 28.10 -3.37
CA LYS A 20 -5.65 28.27 -4.75
C LYS A 20 -4.15 28.03 -4.90
N SER A 21 -3.39 27.93 -3.81
CA SER A 21 -1.93 27.74 -3.86
C SER A 21 -1.51 26.27 -3.88
N GLU A 22 -2.32 25.37 -3.32
CA GLU A 22 -2.02 23.92 -3.28
C GLU A 22 -2.49 23.18 -4.55
N GLN A 23 -3.58 23.63 -5.17
CA GLN A 23 -4.12 23.02 -6.40
C GLN A 23 -3.21 23.22 -7.63
N LYS A 24 -2.34 24.24 -7.64
CA LYS A 24 -1.36 24.47 -8.74
C LYS A 24 -0.18 23.51 -8.74
N LYS A 25 0.16 22.87 -7.61
CA LYS A 25 1.29 21.93 -7.53
C LYS A 25 0.90 20.51 -7.94
N VAL A 26 -0.32 20.07 -7.61
CA VAL A 26 -0.85 18.74 -7.98
C VAL A 26 -1.14 18.62 -9.50
N ALA A 27 -1.57 19.71 -10.15
CA ALA A 27 -1.84 19.73 -11.59
C ALA A 27 -0.58 19.67 -12.48
N LYS A 28 0.60 20.04 -11.97
CA LYS A 28 1.85 20.04 -12.74
C LYS A 28 2.53 18.67 -12.74
N GLN A 29 2.28 17.84 -11.73
CA GLN A 29 2.90 16.52 -11.58
C GLN A 29 2.10 15.41 -12.29
N THR A 30 0.79 15.58 -12.43
CA THR A 30 -0.10 14.65 -13.17
C THR A 30 -0.01 14.78 -14.70
N LYS A 31 0.53 15.89 -15.23
CA LYS A 31 0.75 16.10 -16.68
C LYS A 31 2.03 15.47 -17.24
N LYS A 32 2.97 15.02 -16.40
CA LYS A 32 4.25 14.44 -16.87
C LYS A 32 4.26 12.90 -16.97
N LEU A 33 3.24 12.21 -16.43
CA LEU A 33 3.08 10.76 -16.54
C LEU A 33 2.04 10.30 -17.59
N LYS A 34 1.28 11.21 -18.23
CA LYS A 34 0.19 10.85 -19.16
C LYS A 34 0.53 10.95 -20.66
N LYS A 35 1.81 10.84 -21.06
CA LYS A 35 2.20 11.01 -22.47
C LYS A 35 2.75 9.75 -23.18
N ASN A 36 2.56 8.56 -22.63
CA ASN A 36 3.00 7.30 -23.27
C ASN A 36 1.88 6.25 -23.41
N ILE A 37 0.61 6.68 -23.50
CA ILE A 37 -0.50 5.81 -23.88
C ILE A 37 -1.17 6.44 -25.09
N GLN A 38 -0.51 6.33 -26.23
CA GLN A 38 -1.17 6.50 -27.51
C GLN A 38 -0.66 5.35 -28.39
N ASP A 39 -1.63 4.57 -28.86
CA ASP A 39 -1.56 3.57 -29.93
C ASP A 39 -1.00 2.17 -29.61
N GLY A 40 -1.89 1.19 -29.75
CA GLY A 40 -1.50 -0.13 -30.25
C GLY A 40 -1.83 -1.32 -29.36
N LYS A 41 -2.69 -2.20 -29.88
CA LYS A 41 -2.74 -3.63 -29.50
C LYS A 41 -1.32 -4.18 -29.43
N ILE A 42 -0.89 -4.67 -28.28
CA ILE A 42 0.27 -5.57 -28.19
C ILE A 42 -0.09 -6.74 -27.30
N SER A 43 -0.40 -7.87 -27.96
CA SER A 43 -0.23 -9.20 -27.41
C SER A 43 1.22 -9.39 -26.96
N VAL A 44 1.53 -9.11 -25.70
CA VAL A 44 2.81 -9.53 -25.12
C VAL A 44 2.58 -10.84 -24.39
N LYS A 45 2.78 -11.90 -25.18
CA LYS A 45 3.10 -13.27 -24.81
C LYS A 45 3.61 -13.38 -23.37
N GLU A 46 2.89 -14.18 -22.58
CA GLU A 46 3.42 -14.91 -21.43
C GLU A 46 4.69 -15.65 -21.87
N LYS A 47 5.83 -14.97 -21.81
CA LYS A 47 7.12 -15.64 -21.88
C LYS A 47 7.41 -16.13 -20.47
N ASN A 48 6.88 -17.33 -20.21
CA ASN A 48 7.45 -18.30 -19.29
C ASN A 48 8.95 -18.43 -19.56
N LYS A 49 9.74 -17.58 -18.91
CA LYS A 49 11.17 -17.77 -18.73
C LYS A 49 11.40 -17.76 -17.23
N SER A 50 11.07 -18.91 -16.64
CA SER A 50 11.50 -19.37 -15.32
C SER A 50 13.03 -19.46 -15.30
N LYS A 51 13.70 -18.30 -15.37
CA LYS A 51 15.09 -18.20 -14.91
C LYS A 51 15.03 -18.43 -13.40
N LYS A 52 15.54 -19.59 -12.96
CA LYS A 52 15.92 -19.84 -11.56
C LYS A 52 17.00 -18.83 -11.18
N ILE A 53 16.58 -17.62 -10.84
CA ILE A 53 17.43 -16.67 -10.13
C ILE A 53 17.47 -17.18 -8.69
N ASN A 54 18.64 -17.26 -8.07
CA ASN A 54 18.77 -17.47 -6.62
C ASN A 54 18.20 -16.23 -5.93
N LYS A 55 16.87 -16.22 -5.79
CA LYS A 55 16.02 -15.04 -5.58
C LYS A 55 15.80 -14.74 -4.10
N ASP A 56 16.64 -15.32 -3.25
CA ASP A 56 16.47 -15.33 -1.80
C ASP A 56 17.20 -14.16 -1.11
N GLN A 57 18.17 -13.56 -1.78
CA GLN A 57 18.98 -12.44 -1.25
C GLN A 57 18.47 -11.05 -1.67
N SER A 58 17.51 -10.95 -2.59
CA SER A 58 17.07 -9.67 -3.17
C SER A 58 15.64 -9.26 -2.80
N ARG A 59 14.95 -10.02 -1.93
CA ARG A 59 13.54 -9.78 -1.62
C ARG A 59 13.35 -9.29 -0.19
N GLY A 60 12.29 -8.52 0.01
CA GLY A 60 11.92 -7.98 1.30
C GLY A 60 10.78 -8.77 1.92
N LEU A 61 10.89 -9.09 3.21
CA LEU A 61 9.78 -9.71 3.94
C LEU A 61 9.21 -8.76 4.98
N LEU A 62 7.90 -8.56 4.91
CA LEU A 62 7.12 -7.76 5.84
C LEU A 62 6.30 -8.69 6.73
N TYR A 63 6.48 -8.58 8.04
CA TYR A 63 5.60 -9.18 9.05
C TYR A 63 4.47 -8.21 9.39
N ILE A 64 3.25 -8.74 9.47
CA ILE A 64 2.06 -7.98 9.85
C ILE A 64 1.31 -8.76 10.94
N GLY A 65 1.12 -8.13 12.10
CA GLY A 65 0.40 -8.68 13.25
C GLY A 65 -0.83 -7.87 13.62
N HIS A 66 -1.68 -8.46 14.47
CA HIS A 66 -2.94 -7.90 14.95
C HIS A 66 -3.95 -7.59 13.83
N ILE A 67 -3.91 -8.41 12.79
CA ILE A 67 -4.79 -8.27 11.63
C ILE A 67 -6.24 -8.62 12.04
N PRO A 68 -7.24 -7.79 11.68
CA PRO A 68 -8.64 -8.10 11.94
C PRO A 68 -9.12 -9.30 11.12
N HIS A 69 -10.16 -9.98 11.62
CA HIS A 69 -10.81 -11.06 10.89
C HIS A 69 -11.45 -10.51 9.61
N GLY A 70 -11.27 -11.17 8.47
CA GLY A 70 -11.73 -10.68 7.17
C GLY A 70 -10.66 -10.01 6.31
N PHE A 71 -9.49 -9.68 6.85
CA PHE A 71 -8.37 -9.17 6.06
C PHE A 71 -7.40 -10.31 5.73
N TYR A 72 -7.68 -11.01 4.64
CA TYR A 72 -6.97 -12.21 4.22
C TYR A 72 -5.99 -11.92 3.08
N GLU A 73 -5.50 -12.97 2.42
CA GLU A 73 -4.44 -12.89 1.42
C GLU A 73 -4.78 -11.95 0.25
N ASP A 74 -6.02 -11.98 -0.25
CA ASP A 74 -6.43 -11.19 -1.42
C ASP A 74 -6.55 -9.71 -1.09
N GLU A 75 -7.13 -9.37 0.06
CA GLU A 75 -7.23 -8.00 0.56
C GLU A 75 -5.85 -7.43 0.90
N MET A 76 -5.01 -8.23 1.57
CA MET A 76 -3.62 -7.88 1.85
C MET A 76 -2.87 -7.62 0.54
N LYS A 77 -2.99 -8.52 -0.45
CA LYS A 77 -2.30 -8.37 -1.73
C LYS A 77 -2.76 -7.11 -2.45
N ASN A 78 -4.06 -6.82 -2.50
CA ASN A 78 -4.56 -5.60 -3.12
C ASN A 78 -4.13 -4.33 -2.40
N TYR A 79 -4.14 -4.34 -1.07
CA TYR A 79 -3.67 -3.20 -0.28
C TYR A 79 -2.17 -2.98 -0.45
N PHE A 80 -1.35 -4.02 -0.35
CA PHE A 80 0.11 -3.89 -0.37
C PHE A 80 0.71 -3.61 -1.76
N LYS A 81 -0.06 -3.83 -2.84
CA LYS A 81 0.30 -3.39 -4.19
C LYS A 81 0.61 -1.89 -4.28
N GLN A 82 0.04 -1.06 -3.40
CA GLN A 82 0.29 0.39 -3.39
C GLN A 82 1.74 0.74 -3.01
N PHE A 83 2.41 -0.09 -2.21
CA PHE A 83 3.80 0.12 -1.80
C PHE A 83 4.78 -0.40 -2.85
N GLY A 84 4.42 -1.49 -3.55
CA GLY A 84 5.24 -2.04 -4.61
C GLY A 84 4.81 -3.43 -5.09
N ALA A 85 5.65 -4.05 -5.91
CA ALA A 85 5.40 -5.38 -6.45
C ALA A 85 5.46 -6.46 -5.34
N VAL A 86 4.29 -6.94 -4.96
CA VAL A 86 4.11 -8.08 -4.04
C VAL A 86 4.30 -9.38 -4.84
N THR A 87 5.22 -10.23 -4.39
CA THR A 87 5.45 -11.53 -5.03
C THR A 87 4.78 -12.69 -4.29
N ASN A 88 4.65 -12.61 -2.97
CA ASN A 88 3.93 -13.63 -2.20
C ASN A 88 3.22 -13.02 -0.98
N VAL A 89 2.11 -13.62 -0.57
CA VAL A 89 1.33 -13.24 0.62
C VAL A 89 0.83 -14.51 1.28
N LYS A 90 0.93 -14.60 2.61
CA LYS A 90 0.35 -15.72 3.35
C LYS A 90 -0.09 -15.31 4.74
N VAL A 91 -1.31 -15.66 5.09
CA VAL A 91 -1.84 -15.51 6.45
C VAL A 91 -1.55 -16.80 7.22
N CYS A 92 -1.06 -16.67 8.44
CA CYS A 92 -0.80 -17.82 9.29
C CYS A 92 -2.11 -18.31 9.90
N ARG A 93 -2.40 -19.59 9.69
CA ARG A 93 -3.60 -20.27 10.19
C ARG A 93 -3.23 -21.40 11.15
N SER A 94 -4.14 -21.74 12.06
CA SER A 94 -3.99 -22.87 12.98
C SER A 94 -4.08 -24.19 12.20
N ARG A 95 -3.16 -25.13 12.46
CA ARG A 95 -3.17 -26.47 11.83
C ARG A 95 -4.40 -27.28 12.27
N LYS A 96 -4.87 -27.09 13.51
CA LYS A 96 -5.98 -27.87 14.08
C LYS A 96 -7.35 -27.34 13.68
N SER A 97 -7.55 -26.02 13.76
CA SER A 97 -8.85 -25.38 13.54
C SER A 97 -9.00 -24.65 12.21
N GLY A 98 -7.91 -24.46 11.45
CA GLY A 98 -7.93 -23.66 10.22
C GLY A 98 -8.11 -22.14 10.43
N ASN A 99 -8.45 -21.71 11.64
CA ASN A 99 -8.67 -20.29 11.95
C ASN A 99 -7.40 -19.45 11.79
N SER A 100 -7.56 -18.20 11.37
CA SER A 100 -6.46 -17.25 11.27
C SER A 100 -5.90 -16.94 12.65
N LYS A 101 -4.57 -16.88 12.75
CA LYS A 101 -3.88 -16.51 13.99
C LYS A 101 -3.75 -14.99 14.16
N GLY A 102 -4.34 -14.19 13.25
CA GLY A 102 -4.27 -12.73 13.28
C GLY A 102 -2.91 -12.14 12.88
N TYR A 103 -2.06 -12.92 12.19
CA TYR A 103 -0.81 -12.43 11.63
C TYR A 103 -0.50 -13.09 10.29
N GLY A 104 0.34 -12.42 9.51
CA GLY A 104 0.72 -12.86 8.17
C GLY A 104 2.03 -12.25 7.72
N TYR A 105 2.46 -12.70 6.55
CA TYR A 105 3.71 -12.33 5.94
C TYR A 105 3.46 -11.89 4.49
N VAL A 106 4.11 -10.81 4.09
CA VAL A 106 4.05 -10.25 2.73
C VAL A 106 5.47 -10.15 2.18
N GLU A 107 5.71 -10.80 1.05
CA GLU A 107 6.98 -10.81 0.35
C GLU A 107 6.95 -9.82 -0.82
N PHE A 108 7.84 -8.84 -0.77
CA PHE A 108 8.04 -7.84 -1.82
C PHE A 108 9.23 -8.20 -2.70
N SER A 109 9.18 -7.74 -3.95
CA SER A 109 10.30 -7.90 -4.89
C SER A 109 11.57 -7.16 -4.46
N HIS A 110 11.44 -6.12 -3.61
CA HIS A 110 12.55 -5.31 -3.13
C HIS A 110 12.55 -5.20 -1.60
N PRO A 111 13.72 -5.26 -0.94
CA PRO A 111 13.85 -5.17 0.52
C PRO A 111 13.50 -3.78 1.06
N ASP A 112 13.81 -2.72 0.32
CA ASP A 112 13.55 -1.35 0.74
C ASP A 112 12.06 -1.06 0.87
N VAL A 113 11.26 -1.59 -0.06
CA VAL A 113 9.79 -1.49 -0.02
C VAL A 113 9.24 -2.14 1.24
N ALA A 114 9.75 -3.32 1.63
CA ALA A 114 9.32 -4.00 2.84
C ALA A 114 9.67 -3.19 4.11
N LYS A 115 10.83 -2.52 4.13
CA LYS A 115 11.23 -1.63 5.23
C LYS A 115 10.28 -0.44 5.36
N ILE A 116 10.02 0.26 4.26
CA ILE A 116 9.12 1.42 4.24
C ILE A 116 7.69 1.01 4.63
N ALA A 117 7.21 -0.10 4.11
CA ALA A 117 5.89 -0.62 4.46
C ALA A 117 5.80 -1.03 5.93
N ALA A 118 6.87 -1.60 6.52
CA ALA A 118 6.91 -1.93 7.94
C ALA A 118 6.80 -0.68 8.81
N GLU A 119 7.59 0.35 8.51
CA GLU A 119 7.58 1.63 9.24
C GLU A 119 6.22 2.32 9.12
N THR A 120 5.63 2.34 7.92
CA THR A 120 4.33 2.97 7.67
C THR A 120 3.17 2.26 8.37
N MET A 121 3.18 0.92 8.39
CA MET A 121 2.08 0.13 8.95
C MET A 121 2.18 -0.06 10.46
N ASN A 122 3.34 0.23 11.06
CA ASN A 122 3.51 0.10 12.49
C ASN A 122 2.63 1.11 13.23
N ASN A 123 1.85 0.62 14.19
CA ASN A 123 0.85 1.38 14.96
C ASN A 123 -0.33 1.95 14.17
N TYR A 124 -0.55 1.51 12.93
CA TYR A 124 -1.69 1.95 12.13
C TYR A 124 -3.01 1.37 12.69
N ILE A 125 -4.06 2.18 12.80
CA ILE A 125 -5.37 1.75 13.34
C ILE A 125 -6.28 1.28 12.19
N MET A 126 -6.61 -0.01 12.17
CA MET A 126 -7.63 -0.60 11.28
C MET A 126 -8.68 -1.34 12.08
N PHE A 127 -9.97 -1.10 11.79
CA PHE A 127 -11.08 -1.81 12.43
C PHE A 127 -11.00 -1.83 13.98
N LYS A 128 -10.68 -0.68 14.57
CA LYS A 128 -10.48 -0.50 16.03
C LYS A 128 -9.31 -1.31 16.62
N LYS A 129 -8.43 -1.89 15.80
CA LYS A 129 -7.22 -2.60 16.22
C LYS A 129 -5.98 -1.88 15.69
N ARG A 130 -4.91 -1.87 16.49
CA ARG A 130 -3.60 -1.37 16.07
C ARG A 130 -2.83 -2.50 15.40
N ILE A 131 -2.44 -2.28 14.15
CA ILE A 131 -1.62 -3.21 13.38
C ILE A 131 -0.16 -3.04 13.76
N THR A 132 0.57 -4.15 13.75
CA THR A 132 2.02 -4.16 13.97
C THR A 132 2.72 -4.54 12.68
N GLY A 133 3.47 -3.61 12.10
CA GLY A 133 4.37 -3.86 10.97
C GLY A 133 5.81 -4.05 11.45
N LYS A 134 6.48 -5.11 11.00
CA LYS A 134 7.91 -5.31 11.29
C LYS A 134 8.65 -5.78 10.04
N ASN A 135 9.84 -5.21 9.81
CA ASN A 135 10.72 -5.68 8.75
C ASN A 135 11.37 -7.01 9.18
N TYR A 136 11.31 -8.00 8.30
CA TYR A 136 11.86 -9.33 8.52
C TYR A 136 12.98 -9.59 7.50
N ARG A 137 14.19 -9.85 7.98
CA ARG A 137 15.36 -10.15 7.12
C ARG A 137 15.46 -11.63 6.74
N ARG A 138 14.56 -12.48 7.24
CA ARG A 138 14.55 -13.92 6.94
C ARG A 138 13.67 -14.23 5.75
N CYS A 139 14.14 -15.20 4.97
CA CYS A 139 13.47 -15.77 3.82
C CYS A 139 12.14 -16.42 4.20
N PHE A 140 11.12 -16.17 3.37
CA PHE A 140 9.74 -16.59 3.59
C PHE A 140 9.57 -18.11 3.73
N TYR A 141 10.35 -18.90 2.98
CA TYR A 141 10.21 -20.35 2.88
C TYR A 141 10.69 -21.12 4.11
N ARG A 142 11.36 -20.46 5.07
CA ARG A 142 11.86 -21.15 6.28
C ARG A 142 10.84 -21.22 7.42
N TYR A 143 9.69 -20.56 7.29
CA TYR A 143 8.64 -20.49 8.32
C TYR A 143 7.44 -21.43 8.07
N PHE A 144 7.54 -22.31 7.07
CA PHE A 144 6.48 -23.25 6.70
C PHE A 144 6.94 -24.69 6.79
#